data_AF-A0A2N2WWD7-F1
#
_entry.id   AF-A0A2N2WWD7-F1
#
_cell.length_a   1.000
_cell.length_b   1.000
_cell.length_c   1.000
_cell.angle_alpha   90.00
_cell.angle_beta   90.00
_cell.angle_gamma   90.00
#
_symmetry.space_group_name_H-M   'P 1'
#
loop_
_entity.id
_entity.type
_entity.pdbx_description
1 polymer ?
#
loop_
_entity_poly.entity_id
_entity_poly.type
_entity_poly.pdbx_seq_one_letter_code
_entity_poly.pdbx_strand_id
1 'polypeptide(L)'
;MNKYADFQKQYFEQMIKEEAKILSENDELIQNFRKYCSKKGFNLTKKKFKYIQTIGIVAQYPNIVGKLCQNLKKDKEGLIDFNLANENYIKKPFIEGYLYAENFMLMAHPYFRRGLYENNNFSPRLIDLYWKKDHSNLESFIALDFNRVRINVDNSAYLEEDTWFGPKFNKNISEITDGTVHLRPSSDIEDFLISFYFKDAYSLDIIWETKNGIKTFQSEEFKTEKIKVLKNGIEYYPVKYIHAEYDLSQNSFRHFDGAIHFYAENEYYKRRDSDLKYNSKNEFKIKTPSEKLFKFNGKIDVETWLEYSGHFMAGNPLVFEYFEGKYPEHINQVLETIRKNKEEKNGSQHLK
;
A
#
# COMPACT_ATOMS: atom_id res chain seq x y z
N MET A 1 6.88 13.77 -35.26
CA MET A 1 5.99 12.72 -34.72
C MET A 1 6.71 12.03 -33.58
N ASN A 2 6.06 11.97 -32.41
CA ASN A 2 6.70 11.64 -31.14
C ASN A 2 6.80 10.10 -31.00
N LYS A 3 7.97 9.52 -31.27
CA LYS A 3 8.23 8.06 -31.18
C LYS A 3 7.71 7.40 -29.89
N TYR A 4 7.68 8.15 -28.78
CA TYR A 4 7.15 7.69 -27.50
C TYR A 4 5.63 7.46 -27.52
N ALA A 5 4.88 8.34 -28.20
CA ALA A 5 3.43 8.21 -28.32
C ALA A 5 3.06 7.00 -29.20
N ASP A 6 3.84 6.73 -30.26
CA ASP A 6 3.65 5.56 -31.12
C ASP A 6 3.95 4.25 -30.36
N PHE A 7 5.02 4.22 -29.56
CA PHE A 7 5.36 3.05 -28.72
C PHE A 7 4.27 2.77 -27.67
N GLN A 8 3.81 3.79 -26.94
CA GLN A 8 2.72 3.64 -25.97
C GLN A 8 1.45 3.11 -26.62
N LYS A 9 1.09 3.65 -27.79
CA LYS A 9 -0.08 3.19 -28.54
C LYS A 9 0.06 1.72 -28.95
N GLN A 10 1.20 1.33 -29.53
CA GLN A 10 1.48 -0.06 -29.91
C GLN A 10 1.41 -1.01 -28.71
N TYR A 11 1.96 -0.59 -27.57
CA TYR A 11 1.91 -1.34 -26.32
C TYR A 11 0.46 -1.58 -25.86
N PHE A 12 -0.38 -0.54 -25.83
CA PHE A 12 -1.80 -0.71 -25.47
C PHE A 12 -2.57 -1.58 -26.46
N GLU A 13 -2.31 -1.43 -27.77
CA GLU A 13 -2.92 -2.30 -28.79
C GLU A 13 -2.51 -3.76 -28.61
N GLN A 14 -1.26 -4.02 -28.25
CA GLN A 14 -0.77 -5.36 -27.94
C GLN A 14 -1.46 -5.93 -26.69
N MET A 15 -1.58 -5.15 -25.63
CA MET A 15 -2.30 -5.58 -24.41
C MET A 15 -3.76 -5.97 -24.71
N ILE A 16 -4.47 -5.18 -25.52
CA ILE A 16 -5.86 -5.48 -25.91
C ILE A 16 -5.94 -6.79 -26.72
N LYS A 17 -5.02 -7.00 -27.66
CA LYS A 17 -4.96 -8.24 -28.46
C LYS A 17 -4.65 -9.45 -27.59
N GLU A 18 -3.70 -9.32 -26.66
CA GLU A 18 -3.34 -10.37 -25.71
C GLU A 18 -4.51 -10.72 -24.80
N GLU A 19 -5.19 -9.72 -24.22
CA GLU A 19 -6.38 -9.95 -23.40
C GLU A 19 -7.46 -10.70 -24.18
N ALA A 20 -7.79 -10.27 -25.40
CA ALA A 20 -8.79 -10.93 -26.23
C ALA A 20 -8.42 -12.39 -26.54
N LYS A 21 -7.13 -12.65 -26.83
CA LYS A 21 -6.60 -13.99 -27.09
C LYS A 21 -6.73 -14.88 -25.84
N ILE A 22 -6.20 -14.44 -24.70
CA ILE A 22 -6.18 -15.24 -23.46
C ILE A 22 -7.61 -15.53 -22.98
N LEU A 23 -8.51 -14.54 -23.03
CA LEU A 23 -9.92 -14.76 -22.66
C LEU A 23 -10.62 -15.74 -23.60
N SER A 24 -10.30 -15.74 -24.90
CA SER A 24 -10.84 -16.71 -25.87
C SER A 24 -10.32 -18.12 -25.63
N GLU A 25 -9.03 -18.27 -25.35
CA GLU A 25 -8.40 -19.57 -25.05
C GLU A 25 -8.93 -20.18 -23.75
N ASN A 26 -9.44 -19.34 -22.83
CA ASN A 26 -9.99 -19.75 -21.54
C ASN A 26 -11.52 -19.61 -21.45
N ASP A 27 -12.25 -19.67 -22.58
CA ASP A 27 -13.72 -19.50 -22.57
C ASP A 27 -14.41 -20.52 -21.65
N GLU A 28 -13.96 -21.79 -21.67
CA GLU A 28 -14.53 -22.84 -20.85
C GLU A 28 -14.46 -22.52 -19.34
N LEU A 29 -13.28 -22.07 -18.87
CA LEU A 29 -13.08 -21.61 -17.50
C LEU A 29 -14.06 -20.47 -17.15
N ILE A 30 -14.20 -19.48 -18.04
CA ILE A 30 -15.12 -18.35 -17.86
C ILE A 30 -16.57 -18.85 -17.80
N GLN A 31 -17.00 -19.75 -18.68
CA GLN A 31 -18.36 -20.30 -18.66
C GLN A 31 -18.63 -21.09 -17.38
N ASN A 32 -17.67 -21.89 -16.92
CA ASN A 32 -17.79 -22.68 -15.71
C ASN A 32 -17.92 -21.78 -14.48
N PHE A 33 -17.09 -20.73 -14.38
CA PHE A 33 -17.21 -19.75 -13.31
C PHE A 33 -18.55 -18.98 -13.37
N ARG A 34 -19.04 -18.63 -14.55
CA ARG A 34 -20.37 -18.00 -14.71
C ARG A 34 -21.49 -18.91 -14.20
N LYS A 35 -21.48 -20.20 -14.57
CA LYS A 35 -22.44 -21.20 -14.06
C LYS A 35 -22.35 -21.31 -12.53
N TYR A 36 -21.14 -21.31 -11.97
CA TYR A 36 -20.91 -21.30 -10.53
C TYR A 36 -21.55 -20.06 -9.86
N CYS A 37 -21.34 -18.86 -10.40
CA CYS A 37 -22.01 -17.64 -9.91
C CYS A 37 -23.54 -17.73 -10.01
N SER A 38 -24.09 -18.25 -11.11
CA SER A 38 -25.54 -18.41 -11.30
C SER A 38 -26.15 -19.29 -10.21
N LYS A 39 -25.47 -20.39 -9.82
CA LYS A 39 -25.87 -21.24 -8.69
C LYS A 39 -25.83 -20.50 -7.34
N LYS A 40 -25.01 -19.47 -7.21
CA LYS A 40 -24.94 -18.58 -6.04
C LYS A 40 -25.90 -17.38 -6.14
N GLY A 41 -26.78 -17.36 -7.14
CA GLY A 41 -27.86 -16.38 -7.26
C GLY A 41 -27.51 -15.07 -7.96
N PHE A 42 -26.42 -15.02 -8.74
CA PHE A 42 -26.11 -13.83 -9.56
C PHE A 42 -25.40 -14.21 -10.87
N ASN A 43 -25.56 -13.37 -11.90
CA ASN A 43 -25.04 -13.65 -13.23
C ASN A 43 -23.95 -12.65 -13.62
N LEU A 44 -22.91 -13.16 -14.28
CA LEU A 44 -21.84 -12.35 -14.88
C LEU A 44 -21.96 -12.39 -16.41
N THR A 45 -21.71 -11.26 -17.06
CA THR A 45 -21.54 -11.19 -18.52
C THR A 45 -20.06 -11.33 -18.87
N LYS A 46 -19.74 -11.74 -20.10
CA LYS A 46 -18.33 -11.86 -20.54
C LYS A 46 -17.54 -10.55 -20.39
N LYS A 47 -18.20 -9.39 -20.50
CA LYS A 47 -17.60 -8.06 -20.30
C LYS A 47 -17.10 -7.79 -18.87
N LYS A 48 -17.44 -8.66 -17.91
CA LYS A 48 -17.00 -8.58 -16.51
C LYS A 48 -15.71 -9.38 -16.25
N PHE A 49 -15.13 -9.97 -17.28
CA PHE A 49 -13.87 -10.68 -17.19
C PHE A 49 -12.79 -9.87 -17.91
N LYS A 50 -11.62 -9.80 -17.29
CA LYS A 50 -10.43 -9.18 -17.86
C LYS A 50 -9.24 -10.09 -17.69
N TYR A 51 -8.30 -10.01 -18.62
CA TYR A 51 -6.97 -10.57 -18.41
C TYR A 51 -6.02 -9.44 -18.04
N ILE A 52 -5.33 -9.59 -16.91
CA ILE A 52 -4.35 -8.64 -16.41
C ILE A 52 -3.04 -9.40 -16.28
N GLN A 53 -2.03 -9.03 -17.04
CA GLN A 53 -0.77 -9.78 -17.13
C GLN A 53 -0.11 -10.06 -15.77
N THR A 54 -0.21 -9.12 -14.82
CA THR A 54 0.37 -9.22 -13.48
C THR A 54 -0.47 -10.03 -12.49
N ILE A 55 -1.71 -10.41 -12.85
CA ILE A 55 -2.68 -11.04 -11.94
C ILE A 55 -3.23 -12.35 -12.50
N GLY A 56 -3.62 -12.38 -13.78
CA GLY A 56 -4.37 -13.46 -14.43
C GLY A 56 -5.74 -13.02 -14.94
N ILE A 57 -6.66 -13.98 -15.05
CA ILE A 57 -8.03 -13.76 -15.48
C ILE A 57 -8.86 -13.38 -14.25
N VAL A 58 -9.40 -12.16 -14.26
CA VAL A 58 -10.13 -11.57 -13.14
C VAL A 58 -11.59 -11.37 -13.51
N ALA A 59 -12.49 -11.83 -12.64
CA ALA A 59 -13.91 -11.53 -12.70
C ALA A 59 -14.23 -10.33 -11.78
N GLN A 60 -14.93 -9.33 -12.31
CA GLN A 60 -15.28 -8.11 -11.59
C GLN A 60 -16.79 -7.96 -11.44
N TYR A 61 -17.26 -7.86 -10.20
CA TYR A 61 -18.67 -7.61 -9.89
C TYR A 61 -18.81 -7.02 -8.48
N PRO A 62 -19.71 -6.04 -8.27
CA PRO A 62 -19.88 -5.41 -6.96
C PRO A 62 -20.15 -6.44 -5.85
N ASN A 63 -19.30 -6.43 -4.82
CA ASN A 63 -19.37 -7.34 -3.68
C ASN A 63 -19.38 -8.84 -4.08
N ILE A 64 -18.65 -9.22 -5.13
CA ILE A 64 -18.55 -10.62 -5.58
C ILE A 64 -18.05 -11.54 -4.47
N VAL A 65 -17.09 -11.12 -3.66
CA VAL A 65 -16.57 -11.92 -2.53
C VAL A 65 -17.66 -12.17 -1.50
N GLY A 66 -18.41 -11.14 -1.08
CA GLY A 66 -19.50 -11.30 -0.11
C GLY A 66 -20.65 -12.19 -0.62
N LYS A 67 -20.83 -12.28 -1.95
CA LYS A 67 -21.80 -13.20 -2.56
C LYS A 67 -21.30 -14.64 -2.62
N LEU A 68 -20.01 -14.85 -2.89
CA LEU A 68 -19.39 -16.17 -3.01
C LEU A 68 -19.01 -16.78 -1.65
N CYS A 69 -18.61 -15.94 -0.71
CA CYS A 69 -17.96 -16.28 0.56
C CYS A 69 -18.74 -15.69 1.73
N GLN A 70 -19.92 -16.22 2.05
CA GLN A 70 -20.80 -15.67 3.09
C GLN A 70 -20.19 -15.75 4.52
N ASN A 71 -19.19 -16.60 4.71
CA ASN A 71 -18.40 -16.70 5.94
C ASN A 71 -17.46 -15.51 6.15
N LEU A 72 -16.98 -14.88 5.07
CA LEU A 72 -16.09 -13.73 5.15
C LEU A 72 -16.89 -12.43 5.27
N LYS A 73 -17.13 -12.00 6.50
CA LYS A 73 -17.82 -10.74 6.80
C LYS A 73 -16.80 -9.64 7.08
N LYS A 74 -17.05 -8.45 6.51
CA LYS A 74 -16.31 -7.25 6.86
C LYS A 74 -16.75 -6.74 8.23
N ASP A 75 -15.81 -6.33 9.05
CA ASP A 75 -16.06 -5.59 10.28
C ASP A 75 -16.49 -4.14 9.96
N LYS A 76 -16.71 -3.34 11.01
CA LYS A 76 -17.09 -1.92 10.90
C LYS A 76 -16.04 -1.06 10.18
N GLU A 77 -14.79 -1.53 10.09
CA GLU A 77 -13.66 -0.85 9.46
C GLU A 77 -13.38 -1.37 8.05
N GLY A 78 -14.18 -2.31 7.55
CA GLY A 78 -14.05 -2.88 6.22
C GLY A 78 -13.07 -4.06 6.12
N LEU A 79 -12.50 -4.51 7.24
CA LEU A 79 -11.54 -5.60 7.28
C LEU A 79 -12.22 -6.95 7.53
N ILE A 80 -11.57 -8.04 7.12
CA ILE A 80 -11.97 -9.40 7.51
C ILE A 80 -11.02 -9.96 8.57
N ASP A 81 -11.52 -10.90 9.37
CA ASP A 81 -10.69 -11.71 10.26
C ASP A 81 -9.79 -12.65 9.43
N PHE A 82 -8.48 -12.49 9.54
CA PHE A 82 -7.52 -13.25 8.76
C PHE A 82 -7.29 -14.66 9.31
N ASN A 83 -7.50 -14.89 10.61
CA ASN A 83 -7.44 -16.23 11.18
C ASN A 83 -8.57 -17.09 10.61
N LEU A 84 -9.80 -16.55 10.59
CA LEU A 84 -10.93 -17.19 9.93
C LEU A 84 -10.66 -17.45 8.44
N ALA A 85 -10.03 -16.52 7.74
CA ALA A 85 -9.66 -16.72 6.34
C ALA A 85 -8.64 -17.86 6.16
N ASN A 86 -7.63 -17.96 7.02
CA ASN A 86 -6.63 -19.04 6.97
C ASN A 86 -7.22 -20.41 7.29
N GLU A 87 -8.29 -20.50 8.07
CA GLU A 87 -9.01 -21.76 8.34
C GLU A 87 -9.83 -22.24 7.15
N ASN A 88 -10.36 -21.31 6.34
CA ASN A 88 -11.33 -21.62 5.29
C ASN A 88 -10.72 -21.65 3.87
N TYR A 89 -9.52 -21.10 3.69
CA TYR A 89 -8.87 -20.95 2.38
C TYR A 89 -7.38 -21.28 2.46
N ILE A 90 -6.82 -21.69 1.33
CA ILE A 90 -5.44 -22.17 1.30
C ILE A 90 -4.50 -21.02 0.91
N LYS A 91 -3.45 -20.80 1.72
CA LYS A 91 -2.26 -20.03 1.32
C LYS A 91 -1.27 -20.97 0.63
N LYS A 92 -0.63 -20.52 -0.45
CA LYS A 92 0.47 -21.25 -1.07
C LYS A 92 1.76 -20.43 -1.01
N PRO A 93 2.93 -21.09 -0.86
CA PRO A 93 4.21 -20.42 -0.96
C PRO A 93 4.34 -19.68 -2.30
N PHE A 94 4.97 -18.50 -2.28
CA PHE A 94 5.28 -17.67 -3.45
C PHE A 94 4.07 -17.05 -4.18
N ILE A 95 2.85 -17.20 -3.62
CA ILE A 95 1.62 -16.62 -4.17
C ILE A 95 0.96 -15.74 -3.10
N GLU A 96 1.76 -14.85 -2.52
CA GLU A 96 1.32 -13.97 -1.44
C GLU A 96 0.28 -12.95 -1.91
N GLY A 97 -0.64 -12.62 -1.01
CA GLY A 97 -1.79 -11.77 -1.33
C GLY A 97 -2.96 -12.50 -1.96
N TYR A 98 -2.88 -13.83 -2.12
CA TYR A 98 -3.99 -14.65 -2.61
C TYR A 98 -4.38 -15.74 -1.61
N LEU A 99 -5.70 -15.98 -1.52
CA LEU A 99 -6.27 -17.13 -0.80
C LEU A 99 -7.03 -18.01 -1.79
N TYR A 100 -6.67 -19.28 -1.88
CA TYR A 100 -7.23 -20.22 -2.82
C TYR A 100 -8.56 -20.78 -2.32
N ALA A 101 -9.59 -20.63 -3.15
CA ALA A 101 -10.81 -21.41 -3.09
C ALA A 101 -10.82 -22.42 -4.26
N GLU A 102 -11.86 -23.25 -4.34
CA GLU A 102 -12.00 -24.28 -5.37
C GLU A 102 -12.07 -23.69 -6.79
N ASN A 103 -12.87 -22.65 -6.99
CA ASN A 103 -13.21 -22.12 -8.32
C ASN A 103 -12.62 -20.72 -8.60
N PHE A 104 -11.95 -20.12 -7.63
CA PHE A 104 -11.38 -18.78 -7.71
C PHE A 104 -10.34 -18.57 -6.60
N MET A 105 -9.62 -17.45 -6.68
CA MET A 105 -8.71 -16.97 -5.65
C MET A 105 -9.17 -15.59 -5.19
N LEU A 106 -9.32 -15.43 -3.87
CA LEU A 106 -9.48 -14.14 -3.24
C LEU A 106 -8.16 -13.38 -3.34
N MET A 107 -8.24 -12.05 -3.36
CA MET A 107 -7.07 -11.18 -3.46
C MET A 107 -7.06 -10.18 -2.32
N ALA A 108 -5.89 -9.87 -1.79
CA ALA A 108 -5.70 -8.70 -0.92
C ALA A 108 -6.13 -7.41 -1.66
N HIS A 109 -6.55 -6.42 -0.88
CA HIS A 109 -7.10 -5.17 -1.41
C HIS A 109 -6.15 -4.47 -2.41
N PRO A 110 -6.68 -3.83 -3.49
CA PRO A 110 -5.87 -3.12 -4.48
C PRO A 110 -4.85 -2.13 -3.92
N TYR A 111 -5.13 -1.51 -2.77
CA TYR A 111 -4.25 -0.52 -2.15
C TYR A 111 -3.00 -1.11 -1.48
N PHE A 112 -2.86 -2.44 -1.49
CA PHE A 112 -1.56 -3.07 -1.23
C PHE A 112 -0.67 -3.12 -2.47
N ARG A 113 -1.18 -2.78 -3.66
CA ARG A 113 -0.45 -2.83 -4.93
C ARG A 113 0.39 -1.58 -5.15
N ARG A 114 1.44 -1.72 -5.96
CA ARG A 114 2.35 -0.63 -6.29
C ARG A 114 1.58 0.57 -6.86
N GLY A 115 1.83 1.75 -6.30
CA GLY A 115 1.13 2.97 -6.69
C GLY A 115 -0.37 2.97 -6.40
N LEU A 116 -0.85 2.05 -5.54
CA LEU A 116 -2.27 1.85 -5.22
C LEU A 116 -3.14 1.51 -6.44
N TYR A 117 -2.51 1.08 -7.54
CA TYR A 117 -3.18 0.79 -8.81
C TYR A 117 -3.63 -0.66 -8.87
N GLU A 118 -4.90 -0.86 -9.23
CA GLU A 118 -5.59 -2.14 -9.10
C GLU A 118 -5.07 -3.27 -10.00
N ASN A 119 -4.32 -2.94 -11.05
CA ASN A 119 -3.75 -3.88 -12.02
C ASN A 119 -2.23 -4.04 -11.87
N ASN A 120 -1.60 -3.38 -10.90
CA ASN A 120 -0.18 -3.59 -10.62
C ASN A 120 0.02 -4.82 -9.72
N ASN A 121 1.26 -5.31 -9.60
CA ASN A 121 1.58 -6.30 -8.59
C ASN A 121 1.56 -5.70 -7.17
N PHE A 122 1.56 -6.56 -6.14
CA PHE A 122 1.67 -6.10 -4.77
C PHE A 122 2.94 -5.27 -4.54
N SER A 123 2.81 -4.17 -3.81
CA SER A 123 3.93 -3.35 -3.36
C SER A 123 4.89 -4.24 -2.57
N PRO A 124 6.22 -4.05 -2.71
CA PRO A 124 7.18 -5.03 -2.25
C PRO A 124 7.02 -5.32 -0.75
N ARG A 125 7.03 -6.63 -0.47
CA ARG A 125 7.19 -7.29 0.83
C ARG A 125 6.13 -7.07 1.91
N LEU A 126 5.32 -6.01 1.96
CA LEU A 126 4.32 -5.90 3.06
C LEU A 126 3.32 -7.06 3.05
N ILE A 127 2.72 -7.34 1.89
CA ILE A 127 1.78 -8.46 1.74
C ILE A 127 2.50 -9.80 1.90
N ASP A 128 3.74 -9.89 1.46
CA ASP A 128 4.57 -11.08 1.66
C ASP A 128 4.78 -11.40 3.15
N LEU A 129 5.23 -10.40 3.91
CA LEU A 129 5.40 -10.46 5.36
C LEU A 129 4.09 -10.81 6.05
N TYR A 130 3.00 -10.14 5.68
CA TYR A 130 1.68 -10.45 6.19
C TYR A 130 1.28 -11.90 5.89
N TRP A 131 1.48 -12.41 4.68
CA TRP A 131 1.10 -13.78 4.34
C TRP A 131 1.92 -14.84 5.07
N LYS A 132 3.21 -14.57 5.30
CA LYS A 132 4.18 -15.50 5.91
C LYS A 132 4.18 -15.46 7.44
N LYS A 133 3.63 -14.41 8.06
CA LYS A 133 3.57 -14.29 9.52
C LYS A 133 2.67 -15.37 10.12
N ASP A 134 3.07 -15.84 11.30
CA ASP A 134 2.20 -16.64 12.15
C ASP A 134 1.23 -15.71 12.90
N HIS A 135 -0.07 -15.93 12.67
CA HIS A 135 -1.16 -15.13 13.24
C HIS A 135 -1.85 -15.80 14.42
N SER A 136 -1.43 -17.01 14.82
CA SER A 136 -2.10 -17.83 15.84
C SER A 136 -2.29 -17.11 17.19
N ASN A 137 -1.39 -16.19 17.54
CA ASN A 137 -1.41 -15.43 18.80
C ASN A 137 -1.79 -13.95 18.64
N LEU A 138 -2.32 -13.55 17.47
CA LEU A 138 -2.67 -12.17 17.16
C LEU A 138 -4.08 -12.09 16.58
N GLU A 139 -4.87 -11.14 17.05
CA GLU A 139 -6.10 -10.78 16.34
C GLU A 139 -5.71 -10.01 15.08
N SER A 140 -5.72 -10.70 13.95
CA SER A 140 -5.19 -10.20 12.68
C SER A 140 -6.31 -9.96 11.70
N PHE A 141 -6.36 -8.75 11.14
CA PHE A 141 -7.39 -8.36 10.18
C PHE A 141 -6.76 -7.75 8.94
N ILE A 142 -7.39 -7.99 7.78
CA ILE A 142 -6.90 -7.50 6.49
C ILE A 142 -8.04 -7.13 5.54
N ALA A 143 -7.80 -6.15 4.67
CA ALA A 143 -8.70 -5.79 3.59
C ALA A 143 -8.49 -6.74 2.39
N LEU A 144 -9.59 -7.27 1.86
CA LEU A 144 -9.62 -8.03 0.61
C LEU A 144 -10.29 -7.21 -0.50
N ASP A 145 -10.01 -7.56 -1.75
CA ASP A 145 -10.73 -7.04 -2.90
C ASP A 145 -12.12 -7.67 -3.00
N PHE A 146 -13.12 -7.03 -2.41
CA PHE A 146 -14.48 -7.57 -2.42
C PHE A 146 -15.18 -7.48 -3.78
N ASN A 147 -14.60 -6.77 -4.75
CA ASN A 147 -15.21 -6.53 -6.06
C ASN A 147 -14.57 -7.33 -7.19
N ARG A 148 -13.46 -8.02 -6.91
CA ARG A 148 -12.73 -8.82 -7.91
C ARG A 148 -12.25 -10.14 -7.31
N VAL A 149 -12.27 -11.19 -8.12
CA VAL A 149 -11.60 -12.46 -7.83
C VAL A 149 -10.84 -12.93 -9.06
N ARG A 150 -9.72 -13.61 -8.85
CA ARG A 150 -9.00 -14.29 -9.93
C ARG A 150 -9.63 -15.66 -10.15
N ILE A 151 -9.92 -16.05 -11.39
CA ILE A 151 -10.64 -17.31 -11.68
C ILE A 151 -9.74 -18.42 -12.21
N ASN A 152 -8.57 -18.09 -12.77
CA ASN A 152 -7.56 -19.09 -13.09
C ASN A 152 -6.84 -19.48 -11.80
N VAL A 153 -7.35 -20.56 -11.19
CA VAL A 153 -6.83 -21.15 -9.93
C VAL A 153 -5.59 -21.96 -10.24
N ASP A 154 -4.46 -21.28 -10.35
CA ASP A 154 -3.16 -21.88 -10.64
C ASP A 154 -2.07 -21.17 -9.82
N ASN A 155 -0.82 -21.65 -9.95
CA ASN A 155 0.32 -21.08 -9.22
C ASN A 155 1.13 -20.09 -10.08
N SER A 156 0.57 -19.55 -11.18
CA SER A 156 1.26 -18.51 -11.94
C SER A 156 1.24 -17.20 -11.16
N ALA A 157 2.42 -16.60 -11.05
CA ALA A 157 2.63 -15.33 -10.38
C ALA A 157 3.63 -14.48 -11.17
N TYR A 158 3.46 -13.16 -11.05
CA TYR A 158 4.42 -12.20 -11.55
C TYR A 158 5.47 -11.95 -10.47
N LEU A 159 6.73 -12.28 -10.76
CA LEU A 159 7.84 -12.09 -9.83
C LEU A 159 8.46 -10.71 -10.06
N GLU A 160 8.55 -9.92 -9.00
CA GLU A 160 9.34 -8.69 -8.96
C GLU A 160 10.48 -8.88 -7.96
N GLU A 161 11.73 -8.81 -8.40
CA GLU A 161 12.92 -8.85 -7.53
C GLU A 161 13.25 -7.45 -6.97
N ASP A 162 12.22 -6.62 -6.74
CA ASP A 162 12.33 -5.33 -6.06
C ASP A 162 12.20 -5.56 -4.56
N THR A 163 13.16 -5.07 -3.79
CA THR A 163 13.15 -5.20 -2.33
C THR A 163 13.36 -3.87 -1.65
N TRP A 164 12.76 -3.77 -0.47
CA TRP A 164 12.95 -2.68 0.47
C TRP A 164 13.43 -3.30 1.77
N PHE A 165 14.39 -2.67 2.41
CA PHE A 165 14.76 -3.01 3.77
C PHE A 165 14.03 -2.02 4.68
N GLY A 166 13.45 -2.49 5.78
CA GLY A 166 12.94 -1.57 6.80
C GLY A 166 14.09 -0.81 7.46
N PRO A 167 13.80 0.31 8.14
CA PRO A 167 14.79 1.02 8.93
C PRO A 167 15.29 0.16 10.09
N LYS A 168 16.52 0.42 10.54
CA LYS A 168 17.03 -0.03 11.84
C LYS A 168 16.58 0.95 12.92
N PHE A 169 16.28 0.47 14.12
CA PHE A 169 15.85 1.33 15.22
C PHE A 169 16.40 0.87 16.56
N ASN A 170 16.77 1.83 17.42
CA ASN A 170 17.09 1.56 18.82
C ASN A 170 15.79 1.27 19.58
N LYS A 171 15.61 0.03 20.03
CA LYS A 171 14.33 -0.63 20.31
C LYS A 171 13.52 -0.06 21.49
N ASN A 172 13.94 1.04 22.11
CA ASN A 172 13.27 1.54 23.31
C ASN A 172 12.21 2.61 23.00
N ILE A 173 10.98 2.16 22.74
CA ILE A 173 9.82 3.04 22.52
C ILE A 173 9.56 3.98 23.70
N SER A 174 9.86 3.55 24.94
CA SER A 174 9.63 4.36 26.13
C SER A 174 10.51 5.62 26.21
N GLU A 175 11.67 5.61 25.54
CA GLU A 175 12.62 6.73 25.54
C GLU A 175 12.31 7.78 24.47
N ILE A 176 11.45 7.47 23.49
CA ILE A 176 11.07 8.42 22.45
C ILE A 176 10.32 9.58 23.10
N THR A 177 10.73 10.83 22.84
CA THR A 177 10.02 12.00 23.36
C THR A 177 8.69 12.21 22.66
N ASP A 178 7.66 12.58 23.42
CA ASP A 178 6.40 13.04 22.85
C ASP A 178 6.62 14.32 22.03
N GLY A 179 5.90 14.46 20.92
CA GLY A 179 6.08 15.58 20.01
C GLY A 179 5.72 15.25 18.57
N THR A 180 5.81 16.27 17.73
CA THR A 180 5.57 16.16 16.29
C THR A 180 6.89 16.30 15.53
N VAL A 181 7.10 15.45 14.54
CA VAL A 181 8.20 15.54 13.58
C VAL A 181 7.59 15.67 12.19
N HIS A 182 8.13 16.60 11.40
CA HIS A 182 7.72 16.82 10.02
C HIS A 182 8.97 16.79 9.14
N LEU A 183 9.15 15.71 8.39
CA LEU A 183 10.29 15.50 7.51
C LEU A 183 9.91 15.77 6.06
N ARG A 184 10.85 16.31 5.29
CA ARG A 184 10.74 16.51 3.84
C ARG A 184 12.08 16.18 3.20
N PRO A 185 12.10 15.74 1.93
CA PRO A 185 13.34 15.73 1.18
C PRO A 185 13.97 17.12 1.21
N SER A 186 15.30 17.16 1.27
CA SER A 186 16.04 18.42 1.33
C SER A 186 15.68 19.31 0.14
N SER A 187 15.54 20.62 0.36
CA SER A 187 15.04 21.56 -0.65
C SER A 187 15.93 21.72 -1.89
N ASP A 188 17.17 21.23 -1.83
CA ASP A 188 18.11 21.18 -2.94
C ASP A 188 17.89 19.99 -3.90
N ILE A 189 17.04 19.03 -3.51
CA ILE A 189 16.70 17.85 -4.30
C ILE A 189 15.60 18.21 -5.31
N GLU A 190 15.89 18.00 -6.59
CA GLU A 190 14.94 18.29 -7.67
C GLU A 190 13.78 17.28 -7.71
N ASP A 191 12.61 17.72 -8.20
CA ASP A 191 11.38 16.90 -8.30
C ASP A 191 11.58 15.56 -9.01
N PHE A 192 12.43 15.52 -10.06
CA PHE A 192 12.73 14.28 -10.76
C PHE A 192 13.42 13.27 -9.84
N LEU A 193 14.34 13.73 -8.99
CA LEU A 193 15.03 12.89 -8.00
C LEU A 193 14.08 12.47 -6.87
N ILE A 194 13.16 13.34 -6.45
CA ILE A 194 12.11 12.99 -5.49
C ILE A 194 11.23 11.86 -6.07
N SER A 195 10.79 11.98 -7.31
CA SER A 195 10.01 10.91 -7.95
C SER A 195 10.79 9.60 -8.04
N PHE A 196 12.06 9.66 -8.45
CA PHE A 196 12.86 8.46 -8.68
C PHE A 196 13.32 7.77 -7.38
N TYR A 197 13.92 8.53 -6.46
CA TYR A 197 14.58 8.03 -5.26
C TYR A 197 13.72 8.03 -4.00
N PHE A 198 12.71 8.90 -3.95
CA PHE A 198 11.77 9.01 -2.82
C PHE A 198 10.38 8.47 -3.16
N LYS A 199 10.19 7.89 -4.36
CA LYS A 199 8.90 7.39 -4.86
C LYS A 199 7.79 8.41 -4.67
N ASP A 200 8.08 9.65 -5.04
CA ASP A 200 7.18 10.79 -4.89
C ASP A 200 6.79 11.10 -3.43
N ALA A 201 7.56 10.68 -2.41
CA ALA A 201 7.32 11.11 -1.04
C ALA A 201 7.62 12.61 -0.89
N TYR A 202 6.58 13.37 -0.55
CA TYR A 202 6.64 14.80 -0.32
C TYR A 202 7.01 15.13 1.12
N SER A 203 6.34 14.48 2.08
CA SER A 203 6.63 14.63 3.49
C SER A 203 6.28 13.37 4.27
N LEU A 204 6.88 13.24 5.45
CA LEU A 204 6.54 12.26 6.46
C LEU A 204 6.26 13.00 7.77
N ASP A 205 5.01 12.97 8.20
CA ASP A 205 4.57 13.52 9.46
C ASP A 205 4.50 12.41 10.49
N ILE A 206 5.02 12.66 11.69
CA ILE A 206 5.00 11.71 12.80
C ILE A 206 4.61 12.44 14.07
N ILE A 207 3.85 11.77 14.92
CA ILE A 207 3.55 12.23 16.26
C ILE A 207 3.63 11.10 17.27
N TRP A 208 4.21 11.40 18.42
CA TRP A 208 4.11 10.60 19.63
C TRP A 208 3.37 11.37 20.71
N GLU A 209 2.42 10.70 21.37
CA GLU A 209 1.69 11.26 22.52
C GLU A 209 1.51 10.18 23.60
N THR A 210 1.82 10.52 24.84
CA THR A 210 1.65 9.62 25.99
C THR A 210 0.46 10.04 26.82
N LYS A 211 -0.48 9.13 27.05
CA LYS A 211 -1.63 9.33 27.93
C LYS A 211 -1.96 8.06 28.70
N ASN A 212 -2.12 8.17 30.01
CA ASN A 212 -2.52 7.07 30.90
C ASN A 212 -1.67 5.79 30.73
N GLY A 213 -0.34 5.94 30.62
CA GLY A 213 0.57 4.81 30.45
C GLY A 213 0.61 4.21 29.04
N ILE A 214 -0.16 4.76 28.09
CA ILE A 214 -0.16 4.35 26.69
C ILE A 214 0.54 5.42 25.86
N LYS A 215 1.54 5.00 25.09
CA LYS A 215 2.27 5.83 24.16
C LYS A 215 1.76 5.57 22.74
N THR A 216 1.17 6.57 22.12
CA THR A 216 0.53 6.47 20.81
C THR A 216 1.45 7.02 19.73
N PHE A 217 1.67 6.23 18.69
CA PHE A 217 2.33 6.62 17.45
C PHE A 217 1.29 6.86 16.38
N GLN A 218 1.41 7.98 15.66
CA GLN A 218 0.75 8.14 14.37
C GLN A 218 1.71 8.69 13.33
N SER A 219 1.51 8.33 12.07
CA SER A 219 2.27 8.90 10.96
C SER A 219 1.46 9.05 9.69
N GLU A 220 1.76 10.07 8.89
CA GLU A 220 1.21 10.29 7.56
C GLU A 220 2.32 10.47 6.51
N GLU A 221 2.33 9.61 5.50
CA GLU A 221 3.17 9.75 4.30
C GLU A 221 2.37 10.50 3.22
N PHE A 222 2.75 11.75 2.94
CA PHE A 222 2.22 12.51 1.82
C PHE A 222 3.04 12.22 0.57
N LYS A 223 2.35 11.93 -0.53
CA LYS A 223 2.97 11.91 -1.86
C LYS A 223 2.87 13.28 -2.52
N THR A 224 3.66 13.52 -3.58
CA THR A 224 3.53 14.72 -4.42
C THR A 224 2.15 14.78 -5.08
N GLU A 225 1.74 15.97 -5.56
CA GLU A 225 0.45 16.17 -6.22
C GLU A 225 0.25 15.38 -7.54
N LYS A 226 1.31 14.74 -8.02
CA LYS A 226 1.28 13.84 -9.19
C LYS A 226 0.56 12.52 -8.86
N ILE A 227 0.53 12.13 -7.59
CA ILE A 227 -0.05 10.86 -7.17
C ILE A 227 -1.51 11.07 -6.76
N LYS A 228 -2.40 10.51 -7.57
CA LYS A 228 -3.86 10.56 -7.34
C LYS A 228 -4.47 9.18 -7.51
N VAL A 229 -5.58 8.96 -6.82
CA VAL A 229 -6.41 7.75 -6.96
C VAL A 229 -7.85 8.14 -7.23
N LEU A 230 -8.51 7.39 -8.11
CA LEU A 230 -9.92 7.57 -8.41
C LEU A 230 -10.76 6.65 -7.51
N LYS A 231 -11.63 7.23 -6.67
CA LYS A 231 -12.58 6.48 -5.83
C LYS A 231 -13.98 6.99 -6.09
N ASN A 232 -14.87 6.12 -6.58
CA ASN A 232 -16.26 6.46 -6.92
C ASN A 232 -16.39 7.68 -7.86
N GLY A 233 -15.48 7.82 -8.82
CA GLY A 233 -15.47 8.93 -9.78
C GLY A 233 -14.88 10.25 -9.24
N ILE A 234 -14.38 10.27 -8.00
CA ILE A 234 -13.74 11.44 -7.39
C ILE A 234 -12.25 11.16 -7.26
N GLU A 235 -11.42 12.13 -7.69
CA GLU A 235 -9.97 12.08 -7.50
C GLU A 235 -9.59 12.49 -6.08
N TYR A 236 -8.71 11.71 -5.47
CA TYR A 236 -8.17 11.98 -4.15
C TYR A 236 -6.65 11.89 -4.18
N TYR A 237 -6.02 12.61 -3.26
CA TYR A 237 -4.61 12.49 -2.91
C TYR A 237 -4.49 11.46 -1.78
N PRO A 238 -3.94 10.26 -2.06
CA PRO A 238 -3.84 9.21 -1.06
C PRO A 238 -2.68 9.49 -0.11
N VAL A 239 -2.92 9.29 1.18
CA VAL A 239 -1.93 9.43 2.25
C VAL A 239 -1.89 8.13 3.02
N LYS A 240 -0.71 7.52 3.17
CA LYS A 240 -0.58 6.33 4.01
C LYS A 240 -0.53 6.75 5.46
N TYR A 241 -1.42 6.16 6.25
CA TYR A 241 -1.56 6.46 7.67
C TYR A 241 -1.25 5.22 8.50
N ILE A 242 -0.47 5.39 9.56
CA ILE A 242 -0.23 4.36 10.57
C ILE A 242 -0.72 4.89 11.91
N HIS A 243 -1.37 4.03 12.69
CA HIS A 243 -1.68 4.24 14.10
C HIS A 243 -1.21 3.05 14.92
N ALA A 244 -0.54 3.28 16.03
CA ALA A 244 -0.12 2.23 16.95
C ALA A 244 -0.16 2.70 18.41
N GLU A 245 -0.48 1.79 19.32
CA GLU A 245 -0.56 2.06 20.77
C GLU A 245 0.40 1.14 21.52
N TYR A 246 1.40 1.72 22.17
CA TYR A 246 2.38 1.04 22.98
C TYR A 246 2.02 1.13 24.46
N ASP A 247 1.89 -0.03 25.10
CA ASP A 247 1.63 -0.10 26.54
C ASP A 247 2.96 -0.09 27.30
N LEU A 248 3.22 0.99 28.05
CA LEU A 248 4.46 1.17 28.79
C LEU A 248 4.63 0.16 29.94
N SER A 249 3.52 -0.42 30.44
CA SER A 249 3.58 -1.45 31.47
C SER A 249 3.92 -2.83 30.91
N GLN A 250 3.42 -3.13 29.70
CA GLN A 250 3.61 -4.43 29.05
C GLN A 250 4.85 -4.47 28.14
N ASN A 251 5.44 -3.31 27.85
CA ASN A 251 6.53 -3.14 26.90
C ASN A 251 6.24 -3.76 25.53
N SER A 252 5.05 -3.51 25.01
CA SER A 252 4.61 -4.01 23.72
C SER A 252 3.52 -3.13 23.13
N PHE A 253 3.39 -3.13 21.81
CA PHE A 253 2.21 -2.60 21.16
C PHE A 253 1.01 -3.50 21.46
N ARG A 254 -0.14 -2.89 21.76
CA ARG A 254 -1.43 -3.57 21.98
C ARG A 254 -2.37 -3.47 20.78
N HIS A 255 -2.10 -2.49 19.92
CA HIS A 255 -2.88 -2.16 18.73
C HIS A 255 -1.95 -1.53 17.69
N PHE A 256 -2.13 -1.92 16.43
CA PHE A 256 -1.38 -1.40 15.30
C PHE A 256 -2.21 -1.58 14.03
N ASP A 257 -2.47 -0.48 13.32
CA ASP A 257 -3.16 -0.51 12.04
C ASP A 257 -2.55 0.42 11.00
N GLY A 258 -2.85 0.11 9.75
CA GLY A 258 -2.46 0.90 8.59
C GLY A 258 -3.66 1.16 7.70
N ALA A 259 -3.79 2.40 7.24
CA ALA A 259 -4.90 2.86 6.41
C ALA A 259 -4.41 3.79 5.29
N ILE A 260 -5.29 4.04 4.31
CA ILE A 260 -5.12 5.10 3.33
C ILE A 260 -6.16 6.18 3.62
N HIS A 261 -5.71 7.40 3.87
CA HIS A 261 -6.54 8.60 3.94
C HIS A 261 -6.68 9.21 2.54
N PHE A 262 -7.89 9.65 2.18
CA PHE A 262 -8.23 10.17 0.85
C PHE A 262 -8.53 11.66 0.91
N TYR A 263 -7.52 12.50 0.75
CA TYR A 263 -7.71 13.95 0.84
C TYR A 263 -8.26 14.48 -0.48
N ALA A 264 -9.33 15.28 -0.42
CA ALA A 264 -9.70 16.12 -1.55
C ALA A 264 -8.63 17.21 -1.74
N GLU A 265 -8.57 17.82 -2.91
CA GLU A 265 -7.50 18.76 -3.26
C GLU A 265 -7.25 19.86 -2.24
N ASN A 266 -8.31 20.58 -1.85
CA ASN A 266 -8.20 21.65 -0.86
C ASN A 266 -7.76 21.15 0.52
N GLU A 267 -8.11 19.92 0.88
CA GLU A 267 -7.72 19.32 2.16
C GLU A 267 -6.26 18.87 2.11
N TYR A 268 -5.81 18.30 0.99
CA TYR A 268 -4.44 17.86 0.76
C TYR A 268 -3.46 19.02 0.89
N TYR A 269 -3.68 20.13 0.18
CA TYR A 269 -2.78 21.29 0.25
C TYR A 269 -2.75 21.94 1.64
N LYS A 270 -3.85 21.90 2.39
CA LYS A 270 -3.89 22.39 3.79
C LYS A 270 -3.14 21.44 4.74
N ARG A 271 -3.34 20.14 4.57
CA ARG A 271 -2.80 19.14 5.49
C ARG A 271 -1.30 18.89 5.25
N ARG A 272 -0.85 18.77 4.00
CA ARG A 272 0.56 18.43 3.67
C ARG A 272 1.57 19.47 4.16
N ASP A 273 1.13 20.72 4.29
CA ASP A 273 1.93 21.88 4.71
C ASP A 273 1.70 22.27 6.18
N SER A 274 1.03 21.40 6.94
CA SER A 274 0.82 21.51 8.39
C SER A 274 1.27 20.23 9.11
N ASP A 275 1.13 20.18 10.43
CA ASP A 275 1.44 19.00 11.24
C ASP A 275 0.19 18.19 11.63
N LEU A 276 0.40 16.98 12.18
CA LEU A 276 -0.68 16.09 12.65
C LEU A 276 -1.59 16.73 13.71
N LYS A 277 -1.17 17.82 14.35
CA LYS A 277 -2.00 18.58 15.30
C LYS A 277 -2.92 19.59 14.62
N TYR A 278 -2.96 19.69 13.29
CA TYR A 278 -3.80 20.63 12.55
C TYR A 278 -5.24 20.71 13.10
N ASN A 279 -5.93 19.58 13.24
CA ASN A 279 -7.33 19.53 13.68
C ASN A 279 -7.53 19.96 15.15
N SER A 280 -6.48 19.89 15.97
CA SER A 280 -6.52 20.39 17.35
C SER A 280 -6.24 21.90 17.43
N LYS A 281 -5.54 22.44 16.42
CA LYS A 281 -5.10 23.84 16.36
C LYS A 281 -6.05 24.75 15.57
N ASN A 282 -6.95 24.19 14.76
CA ASN A 282 -7.79 24.95 13.83
C ASN A 282 -9.28 24.67 14.04
N GLU A 283 -10.10 25.70 13.83
CA GLU A 283 -11.57 25.59 13.90
C GLU A 283 -12.13 24.72 12.77
N PHE A 284 -11.56 24.84 11.56
CA PHE A 284 -11.91 23.98 10.44
C PHE A 284 -11.21 22.63 10.55
N LYS A 285 -11.97 21.58 10.90
CA LYS A 285 -11.47 20.21 11.00
C LYS A 285 -11.52 19.52 9.63
N ILE A 286 -10.39 18.95 9.21
CA ILE A 286 -10.32 18.08 8.04
C ILE A 286 -10.76 16.68 8.47
N LYS A 287 -11.82 16.17 7.83
CA LYS A 287 -12.32 14.80 8.01
C LYS A 287 -12.31 14.10 6.66
N THR A 288 -11.25 13.35 6.43
CA THR A 288 -11.03 12.62 5.19
C THR A 288 -11.65 11.21 5.26
N PRO A 289 -12.22 10.68 4.16
CA PRO A 289 -12.50 9.25 4.05
C PRO A 289 -11.23 8.44 4.27
N SER A 290 -11.36 7.28 4.90
CA SER A 290 -10.25 6.36 5.17
C SER A 290 -10.61 4.94 4.72
N GLU A 291 -9.64 4.21 4.23
CA GLU A 291 -9.73 2.77 3.96
C GLU A 291 -8.64 2.07 4.78
N LYS A 292 -9.05 1.38 5.86
CA LYS A 292 -8.13 0.58 6.65
C LYS A 292 -7.73 -0.65 5.83
N LEU A 293 -6.45 -1.00 5.86
CA LEU A 293 -5.90 -2.10 5.07
C LEU A 293 -5.51 -3.29 5.92
N PHE A 294 -4.93 -3.07 7.10
CA PHE A 294 -4.63 -4.12 8.05
C PHE A 294 -4.76 -3.62 9.47
N LYS A 295 -4.94 -4.54 10.41
CA LYS A 295 -4.98 -4.28 11.84
C LYS A 295 -4.48 -5.50 12.60
N PHE A 296 -3.66 -5.26 13.61
CA PHE A 296 -3.27 -6.21 14.62
C PHE A 296 -3.73 -5.70 15.99
N ASN A 297 -4.37 -6.57 16.76
CA ASN A 297 -4.52 -6.38 18.20
C ASN A 297 -3.84 -7.52 18.95
N GLY A 298 -3.58 -7.28 20.24
CA GLY A 298 -2.85 -8.19 21.11
C GLY A 298 -1.40 -7.76 21.25
N LYS A 299 -0.56 -8.66 21.75
CA LYS A 299 0.84 -8.35 22.06
C LYS A 299 1.69 -8.34 20.79
N ILE A 300 2.06 -7.16 20.34
CA ILE A 300 2.88 -6.93 19.14
C ILE A 300 4.25 -6.40 19.58
N ASP A 301 5.31 -7.09 19.20
CA ASP A 301 6.68 -6.65 19.47
C ASP A 301 7.09 -5.44 18.63
N VAL A 302 8.13 -4.73 19.09
CA VAL A 302 8.63 -3.51 18.46
C VAL A 302 9.18 -3.79 17.06
N GLU A 303 9.79 -4.96 16.87
CA GLU A 303 10.33 -5.40 15.59
C GLU A 303 9.26 -5.58 14.53
N THR A 304 8.13 -6.21 14.87
CA THR A 304 6.98 -6.40 13.99
C THR A 304 6.39 -5.04 13.62
N TRP A 305 6.18 -4.15 14.60
CA TRP A 305 5.69 -2.80 14.31
C TRP A 305 6.63 -2.06 13.34
N LEU A 306 7.94 -2.02 13.63
CA LEU A 306 8.93 -1.33 12.82
C LEU A 306 9.02 -1.89 11.40
N GLU A 307 9.08 -3.22 11.26
CA GLU A 307 9.17 -3.90 9.96
C GLU A 307 7.95 -3.57 9.10
N TYR A 308 6.75 -3.73 9.65
CA TYR A 308 5.51 -3.47 8.93
C TYR A 308 5.32 -1.99 8.62
N SER A 309 5.68 -1.08 9.54
CA SER A 309 5.67 0.36 9.26
C SER A 309 6.61 0.72 8.10
N GLY A 310 7.84 0.21 8.12
CA GLY A 310 8.82 0.43 7.08
C GLY A 310 8.39 -0.12 5.71
N HIS A 311 7.78 -1.29 5.69
CA HIS A 311 7.26 -1.90 4.46
C HIS A 311 5.95 -1.30 3.98
N PHE A 312 5.09 -0.81 4.87
CA PHE A 312 3.90 -0.06 4.48
C PHE A 312 4.26 1.25 3.78
N MET A 313 5.32 1.92 4.25
CA MET A 313 5.89 3.12 3.63
C MET A 313 7.06 2.82 2.67
N ALA A 314 7.08 1.63 2.07
CA ALA A 314 8.18 1.20 1.20
C ALA A 314 8.50 2.22 0.09
N GLY A 315 9.80 2.45 -0.10
CA GLY A 315 10.32 3.41 -1.08
C GLY A 315 10.42 4.85 -0.59
N ASN A 316 10.12 5.14 0.69
CA ASN A 316 10.26 6.45 1.29
C ASN A 316 11.51 6.55 2.21
N PRO A 317 12.60 7.18 1.76
CA PRO A 317 13.79 7.41 2.58
C PRO A 317 13.57 8.23 3.86
N LEU A 318 12.50 9.03 3.96
CA LEU A 318 12.21 9.82 5.17
C LEU A 318 11.89 8.93 6.38
N VAL A 319 11.42 7.70 6.13
CA VAL A 319 11.22 6.70 7.19
C VAL A 319 12.56 6.33 7.83
N PHE A 320 13.59 6.15 7.00
CA PHE A 320 14.95 5.91 7.49
C PHE A 320 15.52 7.12 8.20
N GLU A 321 15.33 8.31 7.65
CA GLU A 321 15.76 9.55 8.32
C GLU A 321 15.16 9.67 9.72
N TYR A 322 13.89 9.32 9.90
CA TYR A 322 13.26 9.35 11.20
C TYR A 322 13.87 8.36 12.19
N PHE A 323 14.04 7.09 11.79
CA PHE A 323 14.45 6.03 12.70
C PHE A 323 15.97 5.90 12.88
N GLU A 324 16.76 6.30 11.88
CA GLU A 324 18.22 6.18 11.85
C GLU A 324 18.94 7.54 11.86
N GLY A 325 18.22 8.66 11.70
CA GLY A 325 18.81 10.00 11.61
C GLY A 325 19.47 10.32 10.27
N LYS A 326 19.33 9.46 9.26
CA LYS A 326 19.91 9.62 7.92
C LYS A 326 19.15 8.83 6.86
N TYR A 327 19.27 9.22 5.59
CA TYR A 327 18.78 8.41 4.47
C TYR A 327 19.57 7.09 4.33
N PRO A 328 19.04 6.11 3.58
CA PRO A 328 19.81 4.93 3.21
C PRO A 328 21.11 5.31 2.50
N GLU A 329 22.17 4.54 2.75
CA GLU A 329 23.52 4.81 2.27
C GLU A 329 23.59 5.05 0.75
N HIS A 330 22.91 4.23 -0.03
CA HIS A 330 22.87 4.37 -1.50
C HIS A 330 22.20 5.69 -1.95
N ILE A 331 21.23 6.21 -1.20
CA ILE A 331 20.58 7.50 -1.49
C ILE A 331 21.55 8.64 -1.20
N ASN A 332 22.24 8.60 -0.05
CA ASN A 332 23.25 9.62 0.30
C ASN A 332 24.35 9.70 -0.77
N GLN A 333 24.90 8.55 -1.18
CA GLN A 333 25.96 8.47 -2.20
C GLN A 333 25.54 9.07 -3.54
N VAL A 334 24.31 8.80 -3.98
CA VAL A 334 23.75 9.38 -5.21
C VAL A 334 23.59 10.90 -5.07
N LEU A 335 23.00 11.37 -3.96
CA LEU A 335 22.79 12.80 -3.74
C LEU A 335 24.12 13.57 -3.67
N GLU A 336 25.13 13.03 -3.00
CA GLU A 336 26.48 13.61 -2.95
C GLU A 336 27.10 13.70 -4.35
N THR A 337 26.97 12.66 -5.17
CA THR A 337 27.48 12.65 -6.55
C THR A 337 26.81 13.72 -7.40
N ILE A 338 25.49 13.87 -7.27
CA ILE A 338 24.72 14.89 -7.99
C ILE A 338 25.12 16.30 -7.55
N ARG A 339 25.30 16.53 -6.24
CA ARG A 339 25.72 17.81 -5.67
C ARG A 339 27.11 18.22 -6.17
N LYS A 340 28.09 17.31 -6.11
CA LYS A 340 29.44 17.53 -6.66
C LYS A 340 29.42 17.90 -8.15
N ASN A 341 28.66 17.16 -8.95
CA ASN A 341 28.52 17.44 -10.39
C ASN A 341 27.88 18.81 -10.69
N LYS A 342 26.99 19.30 -9.83
CA LYS A 342 26.41 20.66 -9.95
C LYS A 342 27.44 21.72 -9.60
N GLU A 343 28.21 21.52 -8.54
CA GLU A 343 29.29 22.44 -8.12
C GLU A 343 30.36 22.59 -9.21
N GLU A 344 30.82 21.49 -9.81
CA GLU A 344 31.81 21.52 -10.90
C GLU A 344 31.32 22.25 -12.16
N LYS A 345 30.04 22.06 -12.52
CA LYS A 345 29.42 22.76 -13.65
C LYS A 345 29.27 24.26 -13.39
N ASN A 346 28.89 24.64 -12.18
CA ASN A 346 28.76 26.05 -11.80
C ASN A 346 30.13 26.74 -11.67
N GLY A 347 31.14 26.05 -11.14
CA GLY A 347 32.51 26.55 -11.06
C GLY A 347 33.16 26.76 -12.44
N SER A 348 32.83 25.91 -13.42
CA SER A 348 33.33 26.03 -14.80
C SER A 348 32.67 27.16 -15.60
N GLN A 349 31.50 27.66 -15.18
CA GLN A 349 30.82 28.80 -15.80
C GLN A 349 31.32 30.16 -15.31
N HIS A 350 32.01 30.22 -14.16
CA HIS A 350 32.61 31.45 -13.63
C HIS A 350 34.06 31.68 -14.09
N LEU A 351 34.64 30.75 -14.85
CA LEU A 351 36.00 30.81 -15.42
C LEU A 351 36.01 31.08 -16.94
N LYS A 352 34.86 31.47 -17.51
CA LYS A 352 34.71 31.99 -18.88
C LYS A 352 34.11 33.38 -18.82
#